data_AF-A0A413I9L2-F1
#
_entry.id   AF-A0A413I9L2-F1
#
_cell.length_a   1.000
_cell.length_b   1.000
_cell.length_c   1.000
_cell.angle_alpha   90.00
_cell.angle_beta   90.00
_cell.angle_gamma   90.00
#
_symmetry.space_group_name_H-M   'P 1'
#
loop_
_entity.id
_entity.type
_entity.pdbx_description
1 polymer ?
#
loop_
_entity_poly.entity_id
_entity_poly.type
_entity_poly.pdbx_seq_one_letter_code
_entity_poly.pdbx_strand_id
1 'polypeptide(L)'
;MRKLLILITLCLPVVVSFIEYEVKAEIETMNQEQLLADIMEERARELVFEGHRWFDLRRTTRPEVIKNYMDADWNSLTVTIRQDDPKYIIPYPKEAIQNNPELNN
;
A
#
# COMPACT_ATOMS: atom_id res chain seq x y z
N MET A 1 -0.97 -19.63 -8.33
CA MET A 1 -0.67 -18.78 -9.51
C MET A 1 -1.91 -17.93 -9.77
N ARG A 2 -2.02 -16.76 -9.12
CA ARG A 2 -3.19 -15.88 -9.23
C ARG A 2 -3.25 -15.42 -10.69
N LYS A 3 -4.11 -16.10 -11.47
CA LYS A 3 -4.08 -16.14 -12.92
C LYS A 3 -4.39 -14.75 -13.48
N LEU A 4 -3.38 -14.13 -14.09
CA LEU A 4 -3.50 -13.49 -15.39
C LEU A 4 -4.71 -12.54 -15.58
N LEU A 5 -5.03 -11.68 -14.61
CA LEU A 5 -6.23 -10.83 -14.68
C LEU A 5 -6.08 -9.56 -15.53
N ILE A 6 -4.93 -9.36 -16.20
CA ILE A 6 -4.71 -8.20 -17.07
C ILE A 6 -4.97 -8.53 -18.56
N LEU A 7 -5.20 -9.80 -18.93
CA LEU A 7 -5.33 -10.22 -20.34
C LEU A 7 -6.71 -10.74 -20.79
N ILE A 8 -7.77 -10.65 -19.95
CA ILE A 8 -9.09 -11.27 -20.25
C ILE A 8 -10.20 -10.23 -20.53
N THR A 9 -9.92 -8.93 -20.48
CA THR A 9 -10.92 -7.87 -20.72
C THR A 9 -11.40 -7.74 -22.18
N LEU A 10 -10.94 -8.61 -23.10
CA LEU A 10 -11.30 -8.58 -24.53
C LEU A 10 -12.22 -9.72 -24.99
N CYS A 11 -12.72 -10.61 -24.12
CA CYS A 11 -13.58 -11.72 -24.56
C CYS A 11 -14.75 -12.06 -23.61
N LEU A 12 -15.95 -11.64 -24.02
CA LEU A 12 -17.30 -12.07 -23.61
C LEU A 12 -17.84 -11.77 -22.18
N PRO A 13 -19.10 -11.28 -22.07
CA PRO A 13 -19.77 -11.02 -20.78
C PRO A 13 -20.02 -12.29 -19.94
N VAL A 14 -20.07 -13.46 -20.56
CA VAL A 14 -20.28 -14.75 -19.87
C VAL A 14 -19.08 -15.11 -19.00
N VAL A 15 -17.86 -14.83 -19.47
CA VAL A 15 -16.62 -15.12 -18.73
C VAL A 15 -16.50 -14.22 -17.50
N VAL A 16 -16.93 -12.95 -17.62
CA VAL A 16 -16.98 -12.00 -16.49
C VAL A 16 -17.91 -12.51 -15.39
N SER A 17 -19.14 -12.92 -15.74
CA SER A 17 -20.11 -13.44 -14.77
C SER A 17 -19.66 -14.72 -14.04
N PHE A 18 -18.88 -15.56 -14.72
CA PHE A 18 -18.31 -16.78 -14.14
C PHE A 18 -17.18 -16.47 -13.15
N ILE A 19 -16.29 -15.53 -13.49
CA ILE A 19 -15.21 -15.07 -12.60
C ILE A 19 -15.79 -14.40 -11.35
N GLU A 20 -16.82 -13.57 -11.49
CA GLU A 20 -17.51 -12.95 -10.35
C GLU A 20 -18.10 -14.00 -9.39
N TYR A 21 -18.66 -15.09 -9.93
CA TYR A 21 -19.22 -16.18 -9.12
C TYR A 21 -18.14 -16.95 -8.36
N GLU A 22 -17.02 -17.31 -9.00
CA GLU A 22 -15.93 -18.03 -8.35
C GLU A 22 -15.27 -17.18 -7.24
N VAL A 23 -15.02 -15.89 -7.52
CA VAL A 23 -14.46 -14.96 -6.52
C VAL A 23 -15.41 -14.79 -5.33
N LYS A 24 -16.72 -14.70 -5.58
CA LYS A 24 -17.72 -14.62 -4.51
C LYS A 24 -17.70 -15.86 -3.61
N ALA A 25 -17.66 -17.04 -4.20
CA ALA A 25 -17.62 -18.29 -3.45
C ALA A 25 -16.35 -18.41 -2.58
N GLU A 26 -15.21 -17.93 -3.07
CA GLU A 26 -13.97 -17.90 -2.28
C GLU A 26 -14.10 -16.93 -1.08
N ILE A 27 -14.59 -15.72 -1.31
CA ILE A 27 -14.79 -14.68 -0.27
C ILE A 27 -15.71 -15.17 0.85
N GLU A 28 -16.79 -15.89 0.53
CA GLU A 28 -17.75 -16.41 1.51
C GLU A 28 -17.12 -17.42 2.49
N THR A 29 -16.01 -18.05 2.11
CA THR A 29 -15.29 -19.00 2.97
C THR A 29 -14.20 -18.37 3.83
N MET A 30 -13.84 -17.10 3.58
CA MET A 30 -12.78 -16.43 4.29
C MET A 30 -13.22 -16.00 5.69
N ASN A 31 -12.31 -16.15 6.66
CA ASN A 31 -12.45 -15.46 7.93
C ASN A 31 -12.09 -13.96 7.77
N GLN A 32 -12.35 -13.18 8.82
CA GLN A 32 -12.12 -11.74 8.79
C GLN A 32 -10.66 -11.35 8.46
N GLU A 33 -9.67 -12.06 9.01
CA GLU A 33 -8.26 -11.75 8.79
C GLU A 33 -7.84 -12.04 7.34
N GLN A 34 -8.30 -13.17 6.80
CA GLN A 34 -8.08 -13.56 5.41
C GLN A 34 -8.70 -12.54 4.45
N LEU A 35 -9.95 -12.14 4.71
CA LEU A 35 -10.64 -11.15 3.91
C LEU A 35 -9.94 -9.79 3.93
N LEU A 36 -9.47 -9.34 5.10
CA LEU A 36 -8.73 -8.08 5.22
C LEU A 36 -7.40 -8.15 4.46
N ALA A 37 -6.66 -9.26 4.57
CA ALA A 37 -5.42 -9.45 3.82
C ALA A 37 -5.67 -9.41 2.30
N ASP A 38 -6.73 -10.07 1.85
CA ASP A 38 -7.09 -10.11 0.43
C ASP A 38 -7.46 -8.73 -0.13
N ILE A 39 -8.29 -7.98 0.60
CA ILE A 39 -8.63 -6.59 0.26
C ILE A 39 -7.37 -5.73 0.15
N MET A 40 -6.42 -5.87 1.07
CA MET A 40 -5.20 -5.08 1.05
C MET A 40 -4.26 -5.45 -0.10
N GLU A 41 -4.32 -6.69 -0.60
CA GLU A 41 -3.59 -7.15 -1.77
C GLU A 41 -4.23 -6.61 -3.06
N GLU A 42 -5.56 -6.68 -3.17
CA GLU A 42 -6.29 -6.16 -4.34
C GLU A 42 -6.13 -4.64 -4.48
N ARG A 43 -6.26 -3.90 -3.36
CA ARG A 43 -5.99 -2.46 -3.35
C ARG A 43 -4.59 -2.10 -3.83
N ALA A 44 -3.59 -2.95 -3.56
CA ALA A 44 -2.23 -2.70 -4.01
C ALA A 44 -2.05 -2.92 -5.52
N ARG A 45 -2.85 -3.81 -6.12
CA ARG A 45 -2.87 -4.06 -7.57
C ARG A 45 -3.64 -2.98 -8.31
N GLU A 46 -4.85 -2.70 -7.87
CA GLU A 46 -5.78 -1.81 -8.57
C GLU A 46 -5.32 -0.35 -8.48
N LEU A 47 -4.94 0.10 -7.29
CA LEU A 47 -4.62 1.52 -7.01
C LEU A 47 -3.11 1.81 -7.11
N VAL A 48 -2.41 1.07 -7.96
CA VAL A 48 -0.97 1.24 -8.15
C VAL A 48 -0.68 2.61 -8.77
N PHE A 49 0.33 3.32 -8.24
CA PHE A 49 0.72 4.68 -8.65
C PHE A 49 -0.29 5.80 -8.39
N GLU A 50 -1.38 5.54 -7.67
CA GLU A 50 -2.37 6.57 -7.27
C GLU A 50 -2.12 7.16 -5.87
N GLY A 51 -1.04 6.73 -5.19
CA GLY A 51 -0.65 7.25 -3.88
C GLY A 51 -1.37 6.60 -2.67
N HIS A 52 -2.28 5.65 -2.90
CA HIS A 52 -3.01 4.98 -1.81
C HIS A 52 -2.15 4.05 -0.95
N ARG A 53 -1.13 3.41 -1.54
CA ARG A 53 -0.34 2.38 -0.86
C ARG A 53 0.29 2.86 0.44
N TRP A 54 0.80 4.08 0.48
CA TRP A 54 1.43 4.63 1.68
C TRP A 54 0.44 4.77 2.84
N PHE A 55 -0.74 5.31 2.57
CA PHE A 55 -1.79 5.47 3.59
C PHE A 55 -2.33 4.14 4.09
N ASP A 56 -2.43 3.14 3.20
CA ASP A 56 -2.81 1.78 3.54
C ASP A 56 -1.83 1.13 4.50
N LEU A 57 -0.52 1.24 4.25
CA LEU A 57 0.51 0.77 5.17
C LEU A 57 0.47 1.54 6.50
N ARG A 58 0.30 2.87 6.44
CA ARG A 58 0.31 3.74 7.64
C ARG A 58 -0.85 3.47 8.59
N ARG A 59 -2.05 3.18 8.07
CA ARG A 59 -3.25 2.95 8.90
C ARG A 59 -3.41 1.51 9.38
N THR A 60 -2.54 0.60 8.95
CA THR A 60 -2.62 -0.83 9.27
C THR A 60 -1.33 -1.31 9.96
N THR A 61 -0.45 -1.98 9.22
CA THR A 61 0.67 -2.76 9.74
C THR A 61 1.93 -1.94 9.99
N ARG A 62 2.04 -0.75 9.38
CA ARG A 62 3.22 0.15 9.46
C ARG A 62 4.54 -0.65 9.40
N PRO A 63 4.76 -1.48 8.36
CA PRO A 63 5.85 -2.47 8.35
C PRO A 63 7.22 -1.80 8.29
N GLU A 64 8.30 -2.57 8.37
CA GLU A 64 9.61 -2.01 8.02
C GLU A 64 9.68 -1.74 6.51
N VAL A 65 10.18 -0.55 6.13
CA VAL A 65 10.41 -0.16 4.73
C VAL A 65 11.88 0.18 4.56
N ILE A 66 12.55 -0.58 3.69
CA ILE A 66 13.95 -0.36 3.32
C ILE A 66 13.96 0.18 1.89
N LYS A 67 14.52 1.38 1.72
CA LYS A 67 14.68 2.02 0.42
C LYS A 67 16.16 2.25 0.14
N ASN A 68 16.65 1.57 -0.89
CA ASN A 68 17.95 1.86 -1.48
C ASN A 68 17.76 2.94 -2.56
N TYR A 69 18.60 3.96 -2.55
CA TYR A 69 18.63 5.00 -3.57
C TYR A 69 20.07 5.46 -3.83
N MET A 70 20.27 6.19 -4.92
CA MET A 70 21.54 6.84 -5.22
C MET A 70 21.40 8.33 -4.97
N ASP A 71 22.39 8.93 -4.33
CA ASP A 71 22.46 10.38 -4.21
C ASP A 71 22.95 11.04 -5.52
N ALA A 72 23.08 12.37 -5.50
CA ALA A 72 23.54 13.14 -6.64
C ALA A 72 25.00 12.82 -7.05
N ASP A 73 25.79 12.27 -6.13
CA ASP A 73 27.20 11.92 -6.31
C ASP A 73 27.38 10.42 -6.64
N TRP A 74 26.30 9.71 -6.96
CA TRP A 74 26.26 8.29 -7.28
C TRP A 74 26.67 7.34 -6.15
N ASN A 75 26.59 7.78 -4.89
CA ASN A 75 26.77 6.89 -3.75
C ASN A 75 25.49 6.11 -3.48
N SER A 76 25.64 4.82 -3.17
CA SER A 76 24.52 3.99 -2.74
C SER A 76 24.19 4.27 -1.27
N LEU A 77 22.95 4.66 -1.01
CA LEU A 77 22.44 4.94 0.33
C LEU A 77 21.22 4.06 0.61
N THR A 78 21.10 3.64 1.87
CA THR A 78 19.95 2.88 2.37
C THR A 78 19.26 3.68 3.46
N VAL A 79 17.97 3.92 3.28
CA VAL A 79 17.09 4.49 4.32
C VAL A 79 16.14 3.41 4.79
N THR A 80 16.12 3.19 6.10
CA THR A 80 15.19 2.28 6.77
C THR A 80 14.21 3.08 7.61
N ILE A 81 12.92 2.84 7.39
CA ILE A 81 11.83 3.20 8.28
C ILE A 81 11.45 1.94 9.02
N ARG A 82 11.70 1.88 10.33
CA ARG A 82 11.40 0.68 11.12
C ARG A 82 9.89 0.50 11.27
N GLN A 83 9.48 -0.69 11.70
CA GLN A 83 8.09 -0.91 12.05
C GLN A 83 7.63 0.10 13.12
N ASP A 84 6.44 0.69 12.92
CA ASP A 84 5.85 1.71 13.79
C ASP A 84 6.70 2.98 14.02
N ASP A 85 7.70 3.24 13.18
CA ASP A 85 8.59 4.40 13.30
C ASP A 85 7.84 5.73 13.11
N PRO A 86 8.09 6.77 13.93
CA PRO A 86 7.51 8.10 13.75
C PRO A 86 7.72 8.71 12.35
N LYS A 87 8.75 8.26 11.61
CA LYS A 87 9.02 8.66 10.21
C LYS A 87 7.90 8.31 9.21
N TYR A 88 6.90 7.53 9.62
CA TYR A 88 5.65 7.37 8.86
C TYR A 88 4.84 8.66 8.73
N ILE A 89 5.15 9.69 9.53
CA ILE A 89 4.52 11.00 9.54
C ILE A 89 5.57 12.03 9.12
N ILE A 90 5.17 12.94 8.23
CA ILE A 90 6.00 14.08 7.84
C ILE A 90 6.02 15.05 9.02
N PRO A 91 7.19 15.39 9.58
CA PRO A 91 7.28 16.33 10.69
C PRO A 91 6.87 17.74 10.23
N TYR A 92 6.45 18.57 11.18
CA TYR A 92 6.19 19.98 10.88
C TYR A 92 7.43 20.66 10.29
N PRO A 93 7.27 21.57 9.31
CA PRO A 93 8.37 22.37 8.80
C PRO A 93 9.06 23.14 9.92
N LYS A 94 10.40 23.25 9.86
CA LYS A 94 11.19 23.99 10.87
C LYS A 94 10.73 25.44 11.02
N GLU A 95 10.37 26.08 9.91
CA GLU A 95 9.85 27.45 9.91
C GLU A 95 8.53 27.57 10.70
N ALA A 96 7.63 26.59 10.57
CA ALA A 96 6.38 26.57 11.33
C ALA A 96 6.65 26.45 12.84
N ILE A 97 7.59 25.58 13.23
CA ILE A 97 8.01 25.42 14.63
C ILE A 97 8.68 26.70 15.17
N GLN A 98 9.50 27.37 14.36
CA GLN A 98 10.14 28.64 14.76
C GLN A 98 9.13 29.76 14.98
N ASN A 99 8.09 29.82 14.13
CA ASN A 99 7.03 30.83 14.22
C ASN A 99 6.00 30.53 15.33
N ASN A 100 5.82 29.25 15.68
CA ASN A 100 4.97 28.82 16.79
C ASN A 100 5.65 27.71 17.60
N PRO A 101 6.38 28.06 18.68
CA PRO A 101 7.08 27.09 19.53
C PRO A 101 6.18 26.01 20.15
N GLU A 102 4.87 26.26 20.30
CA GLU A 102 3.91 25.28 20.84
C GLU A 102 3.68 24.08 19.89
N LEU A 103 4.12 24.15 18.63
CA LEU A 103 4.00 23.03 17.67
C LEU A 103 4.97 21.88 17.92
N ASN A 104 5.92 22.06 18.84
CA ASN A 104 6.93 21.05 19.18
C ASN A 104 6.78 20.54 20.64
N ASN A 105 5.67 20.86 21.30
CA ASN A 105 5.32 20.40 22.64
C ASN A 105 4.60 19.05 22.63
#